data_AF-A0A915N373-F1
#
_entry.id   AF-A0A915N373-F1
#
_cell.length_a   1.000
_cell.length_b   1.000
_cell.length_c   1.000
_cell.angle_alpha   90.00
_cell.angle_beta   90.00
_cell.angle_gamma   90.00
#
_symmetry.space_group_name_H-M   'P 1'
#
loop_
_entity.id
_entity.type
_entity.pdbx_description
1 polymer ?
#
loop_
_entity_poly.entity_id
_entity_poly.type
_entity_poly.pdbx_seq_one_letter_code
_entity_poly.pdbx_strand_id
1 'polypeptide(L)'
;MDDFNKEFSLTTLKHQFDESDLHSMSLNELKNMRQKVEDKVQNLQSELSDLAFHNYRTYVDVSTTAEYCREKFSQMDILMRQSSSSFPALEEQIDQFKNQSNQLFNEFKLLGDVESTNFLIWEIIRLPKLMEKCIRAGHFDQAYSITNFALSIKQSKLVQYPLFKNVVDYLLEARHSLLDELFNKFSGPLNLANSIQIINNIRKIPYISKTQLRI
;
A
#
# COMPACT_ATOMS: atom_id res chain seq x y z
N MET A 1 43.79 2.34 20.07
CA MET A 1 44.05 2.23 21.52
C MET A 1 45.56 2.12 21.78
N ASP A 2 46.42 2.59 20.86
CA ASP A 2 47.87 2.36 20.90
C ASP A 2 48.70 3.58 21.35
N ASP A 3 48.10 4.77 21.42
CA ASP A 3 48.83 5.98 21.82
C ASP A 3 48.95 6.16 23.34
N PHE A 4 48.04 5.59 24.13
CA PHE A 4 48.04 5.75 25.59
C PHE A 4 49.10 4.91 26.32
N ASN A 5 49.58 3.82 25.71
CA ASN A 5 50.53 2.91 26.35
C ASN A 5 52.00 3.33 26.15
N LYS A 6 52.29 4.18 25.16
CA LYS A 6 53.65 4.68 24.89
C LYS A 6 54.08 5.80 25.83
N GLU A 7 53.15 6.64 26.27
CA GLU A 7 53.47 7.77 27.15
C GLU A 7 53.81 7.34 28.59
N PHE A 8 53.19 6.25 29.06
CA PHE A 8 53.36 5.79 30.44
C PHE A 8 54.72 5.11 30.68
N SER A 9 55.34 4.48 29.67
CA SER A 9 56.65 3.82 29.85
C SER A 9 57.86 4.77 29.81
N LEU A 10 57.77 5.90 29.09
CA LEU A 10 58.87 6.86 28.96
C LEU A 10 59.05 7.76 30.18
N THR A 11 57.96 8.05 30.91
CA THR A 11 58.00 8.91 32.09
C THR A 11 58.49 8.18 33.34
N THR A 12 58.21 6.87 33.47
CA THR A 12 58.68 6.09 34.63
C THR A 12 60.19 5.80 34.59
N LEU A 13 60.78 5.66 33.40
CA LEU A 13 62.22 5.43 33.26
C LEU A 13 63.06 6.70 33.49
N LYS A 14 62.51 7.90 33.23
CA LYS A 14 63.20 9.18 33.45
C LYS A 14 63.41 9.51 34.93
N HIS A 15 62.61 8.96 35.84
CA HIS A 15 62.69 9.28 37.27
C HIS A 15 63.80 8.49 38.00
N GLN A 16 64.55 7.62 37.32
CA GLN A 16 65.58 6.77 37.95
C GLN A 16 67.02 7.24 37.71
N PHE A 17 67.27 8.23 36.84
CA PHE A 17 68.61 8.74 36.57
C PHE A 17 68.58 10.24 36.29
N ASP A 18 68.98 11.04 37.28
CA ASP A 18 69.20 12.48 37.11
C ASP A 18 70.49 12.74 36.30
N GLU A 19 70.41 13.67 35.35
CA GLU A 19 71.48 14.07 34.42
C GLU A 19 72.77 14.53 35.14
N SER A 20 72.64 15.00 36.39
CA SER A 20 73.74 15.45 37.25
C SER A 20 74.59 14.31 37.82
N ASP A 21 74.03 13.11 37.98
CA ASP A 21 74.75 11.94 38.52
C ASP A 21 75.62 11.26 37.45
N LEU A 22 75.27 11.45 36.17
CA LEU A 22 76.01 10.91 35.03
C LEU A 22 77.39 11.58 34.83
N HIS A 23 77.52 12.85 35.23
CA HIS A 23 78.74 13.65 35.03
C HIS A 23 79.79 13.48 36.15
N SER A 24 79.40 12.94 37.31
CA SER A 24 80.30 12.74 38.47
C SER A 24 80.89 11.34 38.57
N MET A 25 80.40 10.39 37.76
CA MET A 25 80.83 8.99 37.75
C MET A 25 82.11 8.77 36.94
N SER A 26 82.96 7.86 37.40
CA SER A 26 84.16 7.46 36.67
C SER A 26 83.81 6.69 35.39
N LEU A 27 84.67 6.79 34.36
CA LEU A 27 84.45 6.20 33.02
C LEU A 27 84.21 4.68 33.05
N ASN A 28 84.71 3.99 34.09
CA ASN A 28 84.48 2.57 34.32
C ASN A 28 83.09 2.28 34.90
N GLU A 29 82.55 3.15 35.76
CA GLU A 29 81.21 2.99 36.33
C GLU A 29 80.13 3.25 35.29
N LEU A 30 80.33 4.23 34.39
CA LEU A 30 79.47 4.46 33.24
C LEU A 30 79.45 3.29 32.26
N LYS A 31 80.61 2.67 31.97
CA LYS A 31 80.68 1.44 31.17
C LYS A 31 79.93 0.29 31.84
N ASN A 32 80.08 0.14 33.14
CA ASN A 32 79.41 -0.93 33.90
C ASN A 32 77.89 -0.70 33.98
N MET A 33 77.46 0.55 34.07
CA MET A 33 76.04 0.93 34.03
C MET A 33 75.45 0.71 32.64
N ARG A 34 76.17 1.06 31.55
CA ARG A 34 75.75 0.74 30.19
C ARG A 34 75.60 -0.76 29.98
N GLN A 35 76.57 -1.54 30.46
CA GLN A 35 76.53 -3.01 30.41
C GLN A 35 75.28 -3.54 31.14
N LYS A 36 75.01 -3.05 32.36
CA LYS A 36 73.80 -3.43 33.12
C LYS A 36 72.49 -3.04 32.43
N VAL A 37 72.47 -1.92 31.71
CA VAL A 37 71.30 -1.50 30.93
C VAL A 37 71.13 -2.38 29.71
N GLU A 38 72.20 -2.70 28.98
CA GLU A 38 72.18 -3.64 27.85
C GLU A 38 71.70 -5.03 28.29
N ASP A 39 72.21 -5.54 29.42
CA ASP A 39 71.79 -6.82 29.98
C ASP A 39 70.30 -6.80 30.39
N LYS A 40 69.83 -5.71 31.00
CA LYS A 40 68.41 -5.54 31.34
C LYS A 40 67.53 -5.46 30.10
N VAL A 41 67.96 -4.76 29.06
CA VAL A 41 67.22 -4.65 27.80
C VAL A 41 67.14 -6.01 27.12
N GLN A 42 68.23 -6.77 27.07
CA GLN A 42 68.20 -8.14 26.53
C GLN A 42 67.30 -9.06 27.34
N ASN A 43 67.34 -8.99 28.67
CA ASN A 43 66.46 -9.79 29.53
C ASN A 43 64.99 -9.44 29.32
N LEU A 44 64.63 -8.15 29.29
CA LEU A 44 63.27 -7.71 28.99
C LEU A 44 62.81 -8.15 27.60
N GLN A 45 63.71 -8.14 26.61
CA GLN A 45 63.40 -8.57 25.26
C GLN A 45 63.16 -10.09 25.19
N SER A 46 63.91 -10.89 25.95
CA SER A 46 63.66 -12.32 26.12
C SER A 46 62.34 -12.57 26.83
N GLU A 47 62.06 -11.88 27.95
CA GLU A 47 60.81 -12.00 28.70
C GLU A 47 59.60 -11.61 27.83
N LEU A 48 59.71 -10.53 27.04
CA LEU A 48 58.66 -10.11 26.11
C LEU A 48 58.44 -11.16 25.02
N SER A 49 59.53 -11.74 24.48
CA SER A 49 59.46 -12.80 23.47
C SER A 49 58.80 -14.06 24.03
N ASP A 50 59.17 -14.47 25.24
CA ASP A 50 58.58 -15.63 25.92
C ASP A 50 57.11 -15.38 26.25
N LEU A 51 56.75 -14.19 26.73
CA LEU A 51 55.37 -13.81 27.00
C LEU A 51 54.54 -13.76 25.71
N ALA A 52 55.10 -13.20 24.64
CA ALA A 52 54.46 -13.15 23.33
C ALA A 52 54.28 -14.55 22.75
N PHE A 53 55.25 -15.44 22.90
CA PHE A 53 55.19 -16.83 22.43
C PHE A 53 54.14 -17.63 23.22
N HIS A 54 54.13 -17.52 24.55
CA HIS A 54 53.16 -18.22 25.40
C HIS A 54 51.72 -17.75 25.16
N ASN A 55 51.52 -16.45 24.95
CA ASN A 55 50.19 -15.84 24.80
C ASN A 55 49.79 -15.58 23.34
N TYR A 56 50.61 -15.99 22.36
CA TYR A 56 50.34 -15.76 20.94
C TYR A 56 48.96 -16.27 20.53
N ARG A 57 48.59 -17.47 21.00
CA ARG A 57 47.29 -18.09 20.74
C ARG A 57 46.15 -17.20 21.23
N THR A 58 46.27 -16.70 22.46
CA THR A 58 45.28 -15.80 23.06
C THR A 58 45.15 -14.49 22.28
N TYR A 59 46.27 -13.90 21.85
CA TYR A 59 46.23 -12.67 21.04
C TYR A 59 45.57 -12.90 19.68
N VAL A 60 45.86 -14.02 19.02
CA VAL A 60 45.21 -14.41 17.76
C VAL A 60 43.73 -14.66 17.96
N ASP A 61 43.34 -15.37 19.02
CA ASP A 61 41.94 -15.67 19.32
C ASP A 61 41.16 -14.38 19.65
N VAL A 62 41.75 -13.47 20.44
CA VAL A 62 41.17 -12.15 20.74
C VAL A 62 41.03 -11.31 19.46
N SER A 63 42.05 -11.26 18.61
CA SER A 63 41.98 -10.53 17.33
C SER A 63 40.88 -11.10 16.43
N THR A 64 40.80 -12.41 16.31
CA THR A 64 39.80 -13.11 15.49
C THR A 64 38.39 -12.86 16.02
N THR A 65 38.22 -12.92 17.34
CA THR A 65 36.92 -12.66 17.97
C THR A 65 36.52 -11.20 17.83
N ALA A 66 37.46 -10.26 17.94
CA ALA A 66 37.22 -8.84 17.74
C ALA A 66 36.81 -8.54 16.29
N GLU A 67 37.42 -9.20 15.31
CA GLU A 67 37.06 -9.08 13.90
C GLU A 67 35.67 -9.67 13.60
N TYR A 68 35.37 -10.85 14.17
CA TYR A 68 34.03 -11.44 14.09
C TYR A 68 32.95 -10.54 14.69
N CYS A 69 33.20 -9.97 15.87
CA CYS A 69 32.29 -9.00 16.49
C CYS A 69 32.09 -7.77 15.60
N ARG A 70 33.17 -7.24 14.99
CA ARG A 70 33.09 -6.09 14.09
C ARG A 70 32.24 -6.39 12.86
N GLU A 71 32.41 -7.57 12.26
CA GLU A 71 31.60 -8.02 11.13
C GLU A 71 30.11 -8.13 11.52
N LYS A 72 29.82 -8.71 12.69
CA LYS A 72 28.45 -8.83 13.20
C LYS A 72 27.80 -7.49 13.50
N PHE A 73 28.53 -6.55 14.08
CA PHE A 73 28.03 -5.19 14.27
C PHE A 73 27.76 -4.51 12.92
N SER A 74 28.62 -4.69 11.92
CA SER A 74 28.38 -4.16 10.58
C SER A 74 27.13 -4.77 9.92
N GLN A 75 26.92 -6.08 10.06
CA GLN A 75 25.69 -6.74 9.59
C GLN A 75 24.45 -6.20 10.31
N MET A 76 24.53 -5.99 11.63
CA MET A 76 23.46 -5.41 12.43
C MET A 76 23.13 -3.97 12.01
N ASP A 77 24.14 -3.14 11.74
CA ASP A 77 23.95 -1.78 11.22
C ASP A 77 23.24 -1.77 9.87
N ILE A 78 23.59 -2.69 8.97
CA ILE A 78 22.92 -2.82 7.66
C ILE A 78 21.45 -3.20 7.85
N LEU A 79 21.15 -4.21 8.68
CA LEU A 79 19.79 -4.65 8.96
C LEU A 79 18.95 -3.55 9.63
N MET A 80 19.55 -2.81 10.56
CA MET A 80 18.89 -1.69 11.23
C MET A 80 18.55 -0.57 10.23
N ARG A 81 19.47 -0.26 9.30
CA ARG A 81 19.21 0.71 8.22
C ARG A 81 18.10 0.26 7.28
N GLN A 82 18.08 -1.02 6.88
CA GLN A 82 17.03 -1.59 6.02
C GLN A 82 15.66 -1.58 6.70
N SER A 83 15.61 -1.92 7.99
CA SER A 83 14.38 -1.84 8.78
C SER A 83 13.92 -0.39 8.90
N SER A 84 14.83 0.54 9.24
CA SER A 84 14.54 1.98 9.32
C SER A 84 14.06 2.57 8.00
N SER A 85 14.53 2.07 6.86
CA SER A 85 14.05 2.54 5.55
C SER A 85 12.71 1.94 5.14
N SER A 86 12.28 0.84 5.78
CA SER A 86 11.00 0.19 5.50
C SER A 86 9.84 0.78 6.31
N PHE A 87 10.11 1.37 7.49
CA PHE A 87 9.08 2.01 8.32
C PHE A 87 8.31 3.15 7.62
N PRO A 88 8.97 4.09 6.91
CA PRO A 88 8.25 5.16 6.21
C PRO A 88 7.31 4.64 5.12
N ALA A 89 7.73 3.59 4.39
CA ALA A 89 6.89 2.97 3.36
C ALA A 89 5.66 2.28 3.98
N LEU A 90 5.82 1.65 5.15
CA LEU A 90 4.72 1.07 5.91
C LEU A 90 3.75 2.16 6.42
N GLU A 91 4.28 3.27 6.93
CA GLU A 91 3.49 4.41 7.41
C GLU A 91 2.64 5.00 6.27
N GLU A 92 3.25 5.20 5.09
CA GLU A 92 2.52 5.67 3.90
C GLU A 92 1.40 4.69 3.50
N GLN A 93 1.66 3.38 3.50
CA GLN A 93 0.63 2.38 3.18
C GLN A 93 -0.50 2.37 4.21
N ILE A 94 -0.20 2.54 5.50
CA ILE A 94 -1.21 2.62 6.56
C ILE A 94 -2.08 3.87 6.37
N ASP A 95 -1.48 5.02 6.04
CA ASP A 95 -2.23 6.25 5.77
C ASP A 95 -3.09 6.13 4.50
N GLN A 96 -2.57 5.52 3.44
CA GLN A 96 -3.35 5.21 2.24
C GLN A 96 -4.53 4.29 2.57
N PHE A 97 -4.29 3.21 3.33
CA PHE A 97 -5.35 2.30 3.76
C PHE A 97 -6.39 3.01 4.62
N LYS A 98 -5.97 3.86 5.56
CA LYS A 98 -6.87 4.66 6.40
C LYS A 98 -7.73 5.61 5.57
N ASN A 99 -7.14 6.28 4.59
CA ASN A 99 -7.85 7.16 3.67
C ASN A 99 -8.88 6.40 2.82
N GLN A 100 -8.50 5.26 2.26
CA GLN A 100 -9.41 4.39 1.49
C GLN A 100 -10.54 3.86 2.37
N SER A 101 -10.23 3.41 3.59
CA SER A 101 -11.22 2.88 4.52
C SER A 101 -12.22 3.95 4.98
N ASN A 102 -11.76 5.19 5.18
CA ASN A 102 -12.64 6.33 5.47
C ASN A 102 -13.53 6.70 4.27
N GLN A 103 -13.00 6.66 3.05
CA GLN A 103 -13.81 6.86 1.84
C GLN A 103 -14.91 5.80 1.74
N LEU A 104 -14.55 4.53 1.90
CA LEU A 104 -15.48 3.41 1.88
C LEU A 104 -16.54 3.54 2.99
N PHE A 105 -16.14 3.93 4.20
CA PHE A 105 -17.08 4.16 5.30
C PHE A 105 -18.07 5.28 4.98
N ASN A 106 -17.61 6.37 4.36
CA ASN A 106 -18.50 7.45 3.94
C ASN A 106 -19.47 7.01 2.84
N GLU A 107 -19.03 6.18 1.89
CA GLU A 107 -19.90 5.58 0.89
C GLU A 107 -20.95 4.67 1.53
N PHE A 108 -20.56 3.81 2.47
CA PHE A 108 -21.50 2.98 3.21
C PHE A 108 -22.48 3.80 4.05
N LYS A 109 -22.02 4.88 4.66
CA LYS A 109 -22.89 5.80 5.40
C LYS A 109 -23.91 6.45 4.47
N LEU A 110 -23.48 6.94 3.30
CA LEU A 110 -24.37 7.49 2.28
C LEU A 110 -25.36 6.45 1.78
N LEU A 111 -24.91 5.20 1.59
CA LEU A 111 -25.78 4.10 1.20
C LEU A 111 -26.81 3.77 2.28
N GLY A 112 -26.42 3.76 3.56
CA GLY A 112 -27.33 3.59 4.70
C GLY A 112 -28.30 4.76 4.88
N ASP A 113 -27.87 5.99 4.62
CA ASP A 113 -28.73 7.17 4.60
C ASP A 113 -29.74 7.07 3.43
N VAL A 114 -29.33 6.59 2.25
CA VAL A 114 -30.23 6.33 1.12
C VAL A 114 -31.21 5.19 1.42
N GLU A 115 -30.74 4.12 2.08
CA GLU A 115 -31.55 2.97 2.49
C GLU A 115 -32.63 3.38 3.49
N SER A 116 -32.28 4.22 4.46
CA SER A 116 -33.21 4.70 5.50
C SER A 116 -34.17 5.79 5.02
N THR A 117 -33.82 6.58 4.00
CA THR A 117 -34.55 7.81 3.66
C THR A 117 -35.49 7.71 2.46
N ASN A 118 -35.30 6.79 1.50
CA ASN A 118 -36.05 6.89 0.23
C ASN A 118 -36.51 5.55 -0.38
N PHE A 119 -37.68 5.09 0.08
CA PHE A 119 -38.51 4.08 -0.62
C PHE A 119 -38.68 4.41 -2.12
N LEU A 120 -38.83 5.70 -2.47
CA LEU A 120 -39.06 6.16 -3.84
C LEU A 120 -37.87 5.94 -4.79
N ILE A 121 -36.63 6.08 -4.30
CA ILE A 121 -35.44 5.83 -5.13
C ILE A 121 -35.34 4.34 -5.44
N TRP A 122 -35.57 3.49 -4.44
CA TRP A 122 -35.62 2.04 -4.62
C TRP A 122 -36.72 1.60 -5.59
N GLU A 123 -37.90 2.21 -5.52
CA GLU A 123 -38.97 1.95 -6.50
C GLU A 123 -38.53 2.28 -7.92
N ILE A 124 -37.86 3.42 -8.14
CA ILE A 124 -37.39 3.84 -9.46
C ILE A 124 -36.30 2.90 -9.98
N ILE A 125 -35.33 2.50 -9.15
CA ILE A 125 -34.29 1.54 -9.51
C ILE A 125 -34.88 0.15 -9.84
N ARG A 126 -36.05 -0.18 -9.27
CA ARG A 126 -36.74 -1.45 -9.53
C ARG A 126 -37.51 -1.46 -10.86
N LEU A 127 -37.85 -0.30 -11.43
CA LEU A 127 -38.66 -0.19 -12.66
C LEU A 127 -38.07 -0.93 -13.87
N PRO A 128 -36.76 -0.91 -14.18
CA PRO A 128 -36.16 -1.71 -15.25
C PRO A 128 -36.53 -3.20 -15.18
N LYS A 129 -36.38 -3.82 -14.01
CA LYS A 129 -36.71 -5.24 -13.80
C LYS A 129 -38.21 -5.50 -13.91
N LEU A 130 -39.03 -4.56 -13.43
CA LEU A 130 -40.48 -4.65 -13.56
C LEU A 130 -40.91 -4.56 -15.03
N MET A 131 -40.32 -3.65 -15.81
CA MET A 131 -40.59 -3.47 -17.23
C MET A 131 -40.31 -4.74 -18.02
N GLU A 132 -39.15 -5.38 -17.80
CA GLU A 132 -38.80 -6.65 -18.45
C GLU A 132 -39.81 -7.75 -18.11
N LYS A 133 -40.23 -7.84 -16.84
CA LYS A 133 -41.25 -8.80 -16.41
C LYS A 133 -42.61 -8.53 -17.08
N CYS A 134 -43.04 -7.26 -17.16
CA CYS A 134 -44.29 -6.88 -17.80
C CYS A 134 -44.29 -7.19 -19.31
N ILE A 135 -43.17 -6.93 -20.00
CA ILE A 135 -42.99 -7.28 -21.42
C ILE A 135 -43.14 -8.79 -21.60
N ARG A 136 -42.31 -9.59 -20.90
CA ARG A 136 -42.31 -11.07 -21.02
C ARG A 136 -43.65 -11.72 -20.65
N ALA A 137 -44.38 -11.16 -19.70
CA ALA A 137 -45.70 -11.64 -19.28
C ALA A 137 -46.84 -11.18 -20.20
N GLY A 138 -46.58 -10.29 -21.17
CA GLY A 138 -47.59 -9.72 -22.06
C GLY A 138 -48.50 -8.67 -21.40
N HIS A 139 -48.10 -8.10 -20.26
CA HIS A 139 -48.83 -7.04 -19.56
C HIS A 139 -48.51 -5.66 -20.16
N PHE A 140 -48.97 -5.44 -21.39
CA PHE A 140 -48.59 -4.27 -22.18
C PHE A 140 -49.11 -2.94 -21.63
N ASP A 141 -50.28 -2.91 -21.00
CA ASP A 141 -50.80 -1.68 -20.36
C ASP A 141 -49.92 -1.22 -19.18
N GLN A 142 -49.33 -2.15 -18.42
CA GLN A 142 -48.42 -1.84 -17.33
C GLN A 142 -47.07 -1.36 -17.85
N ALA A 143 -46.51 -2.05 -18.86
CA ALA A 143 -45.27 -1.64 -19.53
C ALA A 143 -45.41 -0.23 -20.14
N TYR A 144 -46.59 0.07 -20.68
CA TYR A 144 -46.93 1.40 -21.17
C TYR A 144 -46.93 2.46 -20.06
N SER A 145 -47.56 2.19 -18.92
CA SER A 145 -47.54 3.10 -17.76
C SER A 145 -46.12 3.41 -17.28
N ILE A 146 -45.23 2.40 -17.27
CA ILE A 146 -43.81 2.57 -16.90
C ILE A 146 -43.09 3.46 -17.91
N THR A 147 -43.36 3.29 -19.21
CA THR A 147 -42.77 4.11 -20.27
C THR A 147 -43.18 5.58 -20.16
N ASN A 148 -44.46 5.85 -19.88
CA ASN A 148 -44.95 7.21 -19.67
C ASN A 148 -44.33 7.88 -18.45
N PHE A 149 -44.13 7.12 -17.38
CA PHE A 149 -43.45 7.58 -16.20
C PHE A 149 -41.97 7.89 -16.48
N ALA A 150 -41.27 7.07 -17.27
CA ALA A 150 -39.91 7.36 -17.71
C ALA A 150 -39.83 8.67 -18.53
N LEU A 151 -40.83 8.94 -19.37
CA LEU A 151 -40.92 10.18 -20.14
C LEU A 151 -41.22 11.40 -19.28
N SER A 152 -42.03 11.28 -18.23
CA SER A 152 -42.27 12.39 -17.30
C SER A 152 -41.02 12.69 -16.48
N ILE A 153 -40.26 11.67 -16.06
CA ILE A 153 -38.94 11.87 -15.44
C ILE A 153 -38.00 12.55 -16.44
N LYS A 154 -37.98 12.12 -17.71
CA LYS A 154 -37.13 12.73 -18.75
C LYS A 154 -37.36 14.23 -18.95
N GLN A 155 -38.60 14.68 -18.77
CA GLN A 155 -38.98 16.09 -18.88
C GLN A 155 -38.69 16.90 -17.59
N SER A 156 -38.48 16.20 -16.47
CA SER A 156 -38.19 16.82 -15.18
C SER A 156 -36.70 17.17 -15.01
N LYS A 157 -36.38 18.00 -14.01
CA LYS A 157 -35.00 18.32 -13.64
C LYS A 157 -34.22 17.13 -13.05
N LEU A 158 -34.89 16.02 -12.75
CA LEU A 158 -34.29 14.83 -12.11
C LEU A 158 -33.31 14.09 -13.03
N VAL A 159 -33.36 14.31 -14.36
CA VAL A 159 -32.43 13.72 -15.34
C VAL A 159 -30.99 14.21 -15.18
N GLN A 160 -30.79 15.32 -14.47
CA GLN A 160 -29.44 15.83 -14.20
C GLN A 160 -28.61 14.85 -13.37
N TYR A 161 -29.27 13.98 -12.59
CA TYR A 161 -28.61 12.95 -11.82
C TYR A 161 -28.33 11.70 -12.68
N PRO A 162 -27.07 11.22 -12.75
CA PRO A 162 -26.68 10.10 -13.61
C PRO A 162 -27.49 8.82 -13.40
N LEU A 163 -27.89 8.54 -12.15
CA LEU A 163 -28.68 7.35 -11.81
C LEU A 163 -30.06 7.37 -12.48
N PHE A 164 -30.77 8.50 -12.41
CA PHE A 164 -32.09 8.65 -13.04
C PHE A 164 -31.98 8.63 -14.56
N LYS A 165 -30.94 9.26 -15.11
CA LYS A 165 -30.66 9.23 -16.55
C LYS A 165 -30.49 7.80 -17.05
N ASN A 166 -29.63 7.00 -16.40
CA ASN A 166 -29.36 5.62 -16.80
C ASN A 166 -30.64 4.74 -16.74
N VAL A 167 -31.46 4.91 -15.71
CA VAL A 167 -32.74 4.19 -15.58
C VAL A 167 -33.71 4.60 -16.69
N VAL A 168 -33.85 5.89 -16.95
CA VAL A 168 -34.73 6.41 -18.01
C VAL A 168 -34.27 5.93 -19.40
N ASP A 169 -32.97 6.00 -19.68
CA ASP A 169 -32.41 5.54 -20.96
C ASP A 169 -32.67 4.03 -21.16
N TYR A 170 -32.48 3.22 -20.11
CA TYR A 170 -32.82 1.79 -20.18
C TYR A 170 -34.32 1.55 -20.42
N LEU A 171 -35.21 2.27 -19.75
CA LEU A 171 -36.66 2.11 -19.92
C LEU A 171 -37.12 2.52 -21.32
N LEU A 172 -36.49 3.55 -21.91
CA LEU A 172 -36.74 3.97 -23.29
C LEU A 172 -36.19 2.97 -24.31
N GLU A 173 -35.07 2.30 -24.01
CA GLU A 173 -34.55 1.21 -24.82
C GLU A 173 -35.49 0.00 -24.77
N ALA A 174 -35.93 -0.41 -23.57
CA ALA A 174 -36.87 -1.52 -23.38
C ALA A 174 -38.22 -1.31 -24.07
N ARG A 175 -38.62 -0.05 -24.31
CA ARG A 175 -39.79 0.30 -25.12
C ARG A 175 -39.65 -0.19 -26.57
N HIS A 176 -38.44 -0.21 -27.14
CA HIS A 176 -38.23 -0.75 -28.48
C HIS A 176 -38.50 -2.26 -28.50
N SER A 177 -37.98 -3.00 -27.52
CA SER A 177 -38.27 -4.44 -27.37
C SER A 177 -39.77 -4.73 -27.14
N LEU A 178 -40.47 -3.85 -26.40
CA LEU A 178 -41.92 -3.93 -26.24
C LEU A 178 -42.67 -3.81 -27.58
N LEU A 179 -42.25 -2.86 -28.43
CA LEU A 179 -42.84 -2.68 -29.76
C LEU A 179 -42.58 -3.90 -30.64
N ASP A 180 -41.36 -4.44 -30.63
CA ASP A 180 -41.01 -5.64 -31.41
C ASP A 180 -41.85 -6.85 -30.98
N GLU A 181 -42.08 -7.04 -29.69
CA GLU A 181 -42.95 -8.13 -29.22
C GLU A 181 -44.41 -7.93 -29.67
N LEU A 182 -44.93 -6.69 -29.62
CA LEU A 182 -46.27 -6.37 -30.10
C LEU A 182 -46.43 -6.60 -31.61
N PHE A 183 -45.43 -6.23 -32.42
CA PHE A 183 -45.44 -6.47 -33.86
C PHE A 183 -45.30 -7.95 -34.22
N ASN A 184 -44.48 -8.69 -33.48
CA ASN A 184 -44.36 -10.15 -33.64
C ASN A 184 -45.69 -10.84 -33.30
N LYS A 185 -46.37 -10.42 -32.22
CA LYS A 185 -47.72 -10.93 -31.91
C LYS A 185 -48.73 -10.55 -32.98
N PHE A 186 -48.66 -9.33 -33.51
CA PHE A 186 -49.52 -8.88 -34.61
C PHE A 186 -49.34 -9.70 -35.90
N SER A 187 -48.11 -10.11 -36.20
CA SER A 187 -47.76 -10.90 -37.40
C SER A 187 -48.11 -12.40 -37.28
N GLY A 188 -48.52 -12.87 -36.10
CA GLY A 188 -48.96 -14.24 -35.86
C GLY A 188 -50.45 -14.47 -36.20
N PRO A 189 -50.95 -15.72 -36.08
CA PRO A 189 -52.36 -16.02 -36.27
C PRO A 189 -53.19 -15.40 -35.13
N LEU A 190 -53.94 -14.33 -35.43
CA LEU A 190 -54.73 -13.59 -34.46
C LEU A 190 -56.22 -13.54 -34.83
N ASN A 191 -57.08 -13.62 -33.80
CA ASN A 191 -58.50 -13.29 -33.90
C ASN A 191 -58.68 -11.76 -33.99
N LEU A 192 -59.65 -11.29 -34.79
CA LEU A 192 -59.91 -9.87 -35.05
C LEU A 192 -59.99 -9.00 -33.78
N ALA A 193 -60.61 -9.53 -32.72
CA ALA A 193 -60.71 -8.84 -31.42
C ALA A 193 -59.33 -8.59 -30.77
N ASN A 194 -58.39 -9.54 -30.89
CA ASN A 194 -57.04 -9.43 -30.34
C ASN A 194 -56.19 -8.46 -31.17
N SER A 195 -56.38 -8.43 -32.49
CA SER A 195 -55.70 -7.48 -33.38
C SER A 195 -56.08 -6.03 -33.06
N ILE A 196 -57.35 -5.76 -32.76
CA ILE A 196 -57.82 -4.42 -32.35
C ILE A 196 -57.21 -4.02 -31.00
N GLN A 197 -57.12 -4.94 -30.03
CA GLN A 197 -56.50 -4.67 -28.74
C GLN A 197 -55.00 -4.35 -28.86
N ILE A 198 -54.28 -5.10 -29.68
CA ILE A 198 -52.85 -4.88 -29.95
C ILE A 198 -52.63 -3.53 -30.64
N ILE A 199 -53.42 -3.19 -31.67
CA ILE A 199 -53.34 -1.89 -32.35
C ILE A 199 -53.65 -0.74 -31.38
N ASN A 200 -54.64 -0.90 -30.51
CA ASN A 200 -54.95 0.12 -29.51
C ASN A 200 -53.78 0.32 -28.53
N ASN A 201 -53.12 -0.76 -28.11
CA ASN A 201 -51.96 -0.71 -27.23
C ASN A 201 -50.73 -0.11 -27.93
N ILE A 202 -50.50 -0.40 -29.20
CA ILE A 202 -49.48 0.28 -30.02
C ILE A 202 -49.79 1.78 -30.07
N ARG A 203 -51.03 2.17 -30.40
CA ARG A 203 -51.42 3.59 -30.52
C ARG A 203 -51.21 4.39 -29.24
N LYS A 204 -51.32 3.76 -28.07
CA LYS A 204 -51.09 4.42 -26.77
C LYS A 204 -49.62 4.83 -26.62
N ILE A 205 -48.65 4.11 -27.18
CA ILE A 205 -47.22 4.36 -26.98
C ILE A 205 -46.83 5.75 -27.57
N PRO A 206 -46.36 6.71 -26.76
CA PRO A 206 -45.98 8.03 -27.26
C PRO A 206 -44.71 7.95 -28.11
N TYR A 207 -44.62 8.87 -29.10
CA TYR A 207 -43.50 9.00 -30.01
C TYR A 207 -43.16 7.70 -30.78
N ILE A 208 -44.15 7.10 -31.42
CA ILE A 208 -43.89 6.11 -32.47
C ILE A 208 -43.42 6.85 -33.71
N SER A 209 -42.21 6.56 -34.17
CA SER A 209 -41.73 7.14 -35.42
C SER A 209 -42.60 6.67 -36.58
N LYS A 210 -42.91 7.55 -37.54
CA LYS A 210 -43.69 7.19 -38.75
C LYS A 210 -43.06 6.03 -39.54
N THR A 211 -41.75 5.81 -39.40
CA THR A 211 -41.03 4.66 -39.96
C THR A 211 -41.34 3.34 -39.25
N GLN A 212 -41.66 3.35 -37.96
CA GLN A 212 -42.05 2.16 -37.18
C GLN A 212 -43.53 1.78 -37.36
N LEU A 213 -44.36 2.71 -37.86
CA LEU A 213 -45.77 2.48 -38.22
C LEU A 213 -45.98 2.04 -39.68
N ARG A 214 -44.94 2.07 -40.51
CA ARG A 214 -44.98 1.60 -41.90
C ARG A 214 -44.58 0.13 -41.95
N ILE A 215 -45.52 -0.74 -41.62
CA ILE A 215 -45.54 -2.13 -42.09
C ILE A 215 -46.89 -2.30 -42.80
#